data_AF-A0A1L8QY07-F1
#
_entry.id   AF-A0A1L8QY07-F1
#
_cell.length_a   1.000
_cell.length_b   1.000
_cell.length_c   1.000
_cell.angle_alpha   90.00
_cell.angle_beta   90.00
_cell.angle_gamma   90.00
#
_symmetry.space_group_name_H-M   'P 1'
#
loop_
_entity.id
_entity.type
_entity.pdbx_description
1 polymer ?
#
loop_
_entity_poly.entity_id
_entity_poly.type
_entity_poly.pdbx_seq_one_letter_code
_entity_poly.pdbx_strand_id
1 'polypeptide(L)'
;MKKNRILTGILSISAATLLVACSTDTGSQESAAESEASSIESMAEESSMSGMDEMEGNDMEGMVHDDSGEIPEGLKEAENPTYNVGETATITDGHMEGMERAEATIVGAFDTVAYEVSYDPTNGGPREENHKWVIHEEIADAGEEPFEPGDEVTLEANHMEGMEGATATIDDAKSTTVYMIDYQPTTGGEEVKNHKWVTDSELSAE
;
A
#
# COMPACT_ATOMS: atom_id res chain seq x y z
N MET A 1 36.54 -36.45 -6.45
CA MET A 1 37.80 -35.69 -6.46
C MET A 1 37.93 -34.90 -7.76
N LYS A 2 37.84 -33.57 -7.73
CA LYS A 2 38.71 -32.61 -8.45
C LYS A 2 38.23 -31.19 -8.14
N LYS A 3 39.03 -30.48 -7.34
CA LYS A 3 38.93 -29.04 -7.08
C LYS A 3 39.73 -28.34 -8.18
N ASN A 4 39.15 -27.36 -8.85
CA ASN A 4 39.93 -26.39 -9.61
C ASN A 4 39.71 -25.01 -8.98
N ARG A 5 40.77 -24.55 -8.29
CA ARG A 5 40.96 -23.17 -7.83
C ARG A 5 41.72 -22.45 -8.93
N ILE A 6 41.27 -21.27 -9.34
CA ILE A 6 42.10 -20.32 -10.09
C ILE A 6 42.00 -18.96 -9.38
N LEU A 7 43.16 -18.46 -8.99
CA LEU A 7 43.44 -17.24 -8.26
C LEU A 7 44.39 -16.41 -9.13
N THR A 8 43.99 -15.20 -9.52
CA THR A 8 44.79 -14.11 -10.10
C THR A 8 43.80 -12.95 -10.30
N GLY A 9 43.89 -11.73 -9.75
CA GLY A 9 44.99 -10.96 -9.18
C GLY A 9 45.34 -9.76 -10.08
N ILE A 10 45.52 -8.56 -9.50
CA ILE A 10 45.99 -7.23 -10.04
C ILE A 10 44.83 -6.21 -10.16
N LEU A 11 44.65 -5.21 -9.27
CA LEU A 11 45.46 -4.05 -8.83
C LEU A 11 45.33 -2.84 -9.79
N SER A 12 45.09 -1.65 -9.19
CA SER A 12 45.26 -0.26 -9.71
C SER A 12 43.99 0.45 -10.20
N ILE A 13 43.72 1.75 -9.97
CA ILE A 13 44.41 2.87 -9.31
C ILE A 13 43.31 3.93 -8.97
N SER A 14 43.46 4.60 -7.83
CA SER A 14 42.60 5.71 -7.37
C SER A 14 42.75 6.98 -8.23
N ALA A 15 41.67 7.77 -8.35
CA ALA A 15 41.74 9.18 -8.68
C ALA A 15 40.69 9.96 -7.86
N ALA A 16 41.14 10.60 -6.78
CA ALA A 16 40.39 11.61 -6.07
C ALA A 16 40.72 12.97 -6.68
N THR A 17 39.69 13.71 -7.12
CA THR A 17 39.83 15.12 -7.50
C THR A 17 39.07 15.96 -6.49
N LEU A 18 39.83 16.60 -5.59
CA LEU A 18 39.40 17.79 -4.88
C LEU A 18 39.89 19.00 -5.70
N LEU A 19 38.97 19.88 -6.06
CA LEU A 19 39.32 21.25 -6.45
C LEU A 19 38.58 22.22 -5.53
N VAL A 20 39.38 23.13 -5.00
CA VAL A 20 39.06 24.18 -4.04
C VAL A 20 38.99 25.53 -4.76
N ALA A 21 38.42 26.51 -4.04
CA ALA A 21 38.56 27.97 -4.20
C ALA A 21 37.60 28.65 -5.20
N CYS A 22 37.06 29.85 -4.94
CA CYS A 22 37.57 30.94 -4.09
C CYS A 22 36.45 31.92 -3.67
N SER A 23 36.59 32.45 -2.44
CA SER A 23 36.48 33.88 -2.05
C SER A 23 35.18 34.66 -2.37
N THR A 24 34.53 35.34 -1.42
CA THR A 24 35.07 36.55 -0.77
C THR A 24 34.30 36.92 0.52
N ASP A 25 35.12 37.29 1.52
CA ASP A 25 34.92 38.04 2.77
C ASP A 25 33.73 39.04 2.77
N THR A 26 32.94 39.23 3.84
CA THR A 26 33.31 40.06 5.01
C THR A 26 32.28 39.90 6.16
N GLY A 27 32.77 39.62 7.38
CA GLY A 27 32.38 40.34 8.61
C GLY A 27 31.08 40.01 9.38
N SER A 28 31.21 39.13 10.39
CA SER A 28 30.81 39.26 11.81
C SER A 28 29.40 39.70 12.28
N GLN A 29 28.75 38.75 12.96
CA GLN A 29 28.15 38.77 14.33
C GLN A 29 27.06 39.78 14.77
N GLU A 30 25.97 39.12 15.24
CA GLU A 30 25.13 39.36 16.44
C GLU A 30 24.11 40.51 16.56
N SER A 31 22.90 40.04 16.94
CA SER A 31 21.96 40.56 17.94
C SER A 31 20.81 41.48 17.52
N ALA A 32 19.69 41.22 18.20
CA ALA A 32 18.33 41.69 17.99
C ALA A 32 18.07 43.14 18.43
N ALA A 33 17.06 43.78 17.81
CA ALA A 33 15.91 44.42 18.47
C ALA A 33 15.06 45.25 17.49
N GLU A 34 13.78 44.87 17.38
CA GLU A 34 12.57 45.71 17.50
C GLU A 34 12.40 47.03 16.69
N SER A 35 11.41 46.97 15.79
CA SER A 35 10.17 47.78 15.75
C SER A 35 10.01 49.05 14.88
N GLU A 36 8.78 49.12 14.35
CA GLU A 36 7.97 50.24 13.81
C GLU A 36 8.37 50.96 12.51
N ALA A 37 7.53 50.84 11.46
CA ALA A 37 6.49 51.84 11.20
C ALA A 37 5.68 51.56 9.92
N SER A 38 4.37 51.64 10.12
CA SER A 38 3.25 51.59 9.17
C SER A 38 3.28 52.64 8.06
N SER A 39 2.80 52.29 6.85
CA SER A 39 1.65 52.93 6.15
C SER A 39 1.69 52.64 4.64
N ILE A 40 0.68 51.96 4.09
CA ILE A 40 -0.33 52.59 3.21
C ILE A 40 -1.32 51.55 2.63
N GLU A 41 -2.60 51.85 2.80
CA GLU A 41 -3.80 51.22 2.24
C GLU A 41 -3.84 51.16 0.70
N SER A 42 -4.61 50.24 0.11
CA SER A 42 -5.98 50.57 -0.33
C SER A 42 -6.69 49.52 -1.22
N MET A 43 -8.02 49.46 -1.01
CA MET A 43 -9.15 49.00 -1.85
C MET A 43 -9.21 47.50 -2.22
N ALA A 44 -10.08 46.69 -1.59
CA ALA A 44 -11.55 46.57 -1.75
C ALA A 44 -11.96 45.70 -2.97
N GLU A 45 -12.62 44.57 -2.71
CA GLU A 45 -13.98 44.29 -3.20
C GLU A 45 -14.50 42.98 -2.57
N GLU A 46 -15.71 43.08 -2.07
CA GLU A 46 -16.56 42.02 -1.55
C GLU A 46 -17.15 41.22 -2.71
N SER A 47 -17.14 39.90 -2.59
CA SER A 47 -18.03 39.04 -3.37
C SER A 47 -18.72 38.10 -2.41
N SER A 48 -19.83 38.58 -1.87
CA SER A 48 -20.84 37.74 -1.23
C SER A 48 -21.39 36.73 -2.24
N MET A 49 -21.19 35.44 -1.98
CA MET A 49 -22.04 34.36 -2.47
C MET A 49 -22.46 33.49 -1.29
N SER A 50 -23.67 33.78 -0.82
CA SER A 50 -24.50 32.86 -0.05
C SER A 50 -25.07 31.83 -1.02
N GLY A 51 -24.92 30.53 -0.73
CA GLY A 51 -25.62 29.49 -1.48
C GLY A 51 -25.06 28.10 -1.26
N MET A 52 -25.51 27.47 -0.18
CA MET A 52 -25.79 26.04 0.00
C MET A 52 -25.27 25.07 -1.07
N ASP A 53 -24.40 24.14 -0.66
CA ASP A 53 -24.62 22.72 -0.93
C ASP A 53 -24.01 21.92 0.23
N GLU A 54 -24.89 21.30 1.02
CA GLU A 54 -24.58 20.08 1.73
C GLU A 54 -24.32 19.02 0.67
N MET A 55 -23.10 18.49 0.62
CA MET A 55 -22.92 17.04 0.57
C MET A 55 -21.78 16.72 1.51
N GLU A 56 -22.09 16.04 2.62
CA GLU A 56 -21.15 15.15 3.28
C GLU A 56 -20.74 14.10 2.25
N GLY A 57 -19.70 14.44 1.48
CA GLY A 57 -19.09 13.56 0.50
C GLY A 57 -18.25 12.55 1.24
N ASN A 58 -18.85 11.37 1.43
CA ASN A 58 -18.21 10.07 1.66
C ASN A 58 -16.69 10.11 1.45
N ASP A 59 -15.91 9.97 2.54
CA ASP A 59 -14.45 9.97 2.62
C ASP A 59 -13.79 8.78 1.88
N MET A 60 -14.17 8.54 0.61
CA MET A 60 -13.61 7.50 -0.26
C MET A 60 -12.98 8.06 -1.53
N GLU A 61 -13.02 9.38 -1.75
CA GLU A 61 -12.52 10.01 -2.99
C GLU A 61 -10.98 10.11 -3.07
N GLY A 62 -10.25 9.46 -2.15
CA GLY A 62 -8.79 9.60 -2.02
C GLY A 62 -8.00 8.31 -1.85
N MET A 63 -8.66 7.14 -1.77
CA MET A 63 -7.93 5.87 -1.70
C MET A 63 -7.83 5.27 -3.11
N VAL A 64 -6.65 5.40 -3.70
CA VAL A 64 -6.33 4.70 -4.95
C VAL A 64 -6.14 3.23 -4.62
N HIS A 65 -7.12 2.41 -4.98
CA HIS A 65 -7.05 0.95 -4.89
C HIS A 65 -6.55 0.36 -6.22
N ASP A 66 -5.75 -0.70 -6.16
CA ASP A 66 -5.36 -1.47 -7.36
C ASP A 66 -6.58 -2.21 -7.94
N ASP A 67 -7.09 -1.71 -9.06
CA ASP A 67 -8.20 -2.31 -9.83
C ASP A 67 -7.71 -3.10 -11.05
N SER A 68 -6.39 -3.25 -11.22
CA SER A 68 -5.78 -3.84 -12.43
C SER A 68 -6.21 -5.28 -12.69
N GLY A 69 -6.53 -6.02 -11.61
CA GLY A 69 -6.77 -7.46 -11.66
C GLY A 69 -5.53 -8.27 -12.02
N GLU A 70 -4.34 -7.68 -11.92
CA GLU A 70 -3.09 -8.41 -12.11
C GLU A 70 -2.95 -9.50 -11.04
N ILE A 71 -2.70 -10.73 -11.49
CA ILE A 71 -2.53 -11.88 -10.61
C ILE A 71 -1.03 -12.13 -10.43
N PRO A 72 -0.52 -12.23 -9.17
CA PRO A 72 0.89 -12.52 -8.91
C PRO A 72 1.38 -13.79 -9.59
N GLU A 73 2.64 -13.77 -10.05
CA GLU A 73 3.23 -14.95 -10.69
C GLU A 73 3.31 -16.13 -9.70
N GLY A 74 2.97 -17.33 -10.17
CA GLY A 74 3.05 -18.54 -9.35
C GLY A 74 1.84 -18.80 -8.45
N LEU A 75 0.90 -17.84 -8.32
CA LEU A 75 -0.34 -18.04 -7.58
C LEU A 75 -1.18 -19.15 -8.21
N LYS A 76 -1.60 -20.11 -7.41
CA LYS A 76 -2.32 -21.30 -7.88
C LYS A 76 -3.83 -21.09 -7.75
N GLU A 77 -4.56 -21.30 -8.85
CA GLU A 77 -6.02 -21.39 -8.80
C GLU A 77 -6.46 -22.48 -7.81
N ALA A 78 -7.51 -22.19 -7.05
CA ALA A 78 -8.07 -23.14 -6.09
C ALA A 78 -8.75 -24.29 -6.83
N GLU A 79 -8.45 -25.54 -6.46
CA GLU A 79 -9.02 -26.70 -7.15
C GLU A 79 -10.50 -26.93 -6.81
N ASN A 80 -10.89 -26.64 -5.56
CA ASN A 80 -12.25 -26.83 -5.05
C ASN A 80 -12.63 -25.70 -4.07
N PRO A 81 -12.75 -24.45 -4.54
CA PRO A 81 -13.14 -23.35 -3.68
C PRO A 81 -14.58 -23.53 -3.17
N THR A 82 -14.90 -22.95 -2.01
CA THR A 82 -16.28 -22.91 -1.51
C THR A 82 -17.17 -22.09 -2.45
N TYR A 83 -16.63 -21.01 -3.01
CA TYR A 83 -17.31 -20.14 -3.97
C TYR A 83 -16.59 -20.18 -5.32
N ASN A 84 -17.26 -20.62 -6.37
CA ASN A 84 -16.68 -20.71 -7.71
C ASN A 84 -16.62 -19.33 -8.37
N VAL A 85 -15.65 -19.14 -9.27
CA VAL A 85 -15.58 -17.93 -10.12
C VAL A 85 -16.90 -17.75 -10.89
N GLY A 86 -17.48 -16.55 -10.79
CA GLY A 86 -18.78 -16.18 -11.35
C GLY A 86 -19.97 -16.41 -10.41
N GLU A 87 -19.78 -17.04 -9.24
CA GLU A 87 -20.79 -17.07 -8.18
C GLU A 87 -20.80 -15.76 -7.39
N THR A 88 -21.91 -15.53 -6.69
CA THR A 88 -22.09 -14.41 -5.78
C THR A 88 -21.97 -14.87 -4.33
N ALA A 89 -21.49 -13.99 -3.47
CA ALA A 89 -21.40 -14.17 -2.02
C ALA A 89 -21.65 -12.84 -1.30
N THR A 90 -22.02 -12.91 -0.02
CA THR A 90 -22.10 -11.73 0.84
C THR A 90 -20.82 -11.60 1.65
N ILE A 91 -20.23 -10.40 1.65
CA ILE A 91 -19.09 -10.07 2.51
C ILE A 91 -19.58 -9.95 3.96
N THR A 92 -19.00 -10.75 4.86
CA THR A 92 -19.38 -10.80 6.28
C THR A 92 -18.45 -10.03 7.20
N ASP A 93 -17.19 -9.84 6.79
CA ASP A 93 -16.21 -8.99 7.47
C ASP A 93 -15.57 -8.09 6.42
N GLY A 94 -15.71 -6.78 6.60
CA GLY A 94 -15.26 -5.77 5.64
C GLY A 94 -13.96 -5.13 6.10
N HIS A 95 -12.95 -5.09 5.23
CA HIS A 95 -11.65 -4.46 5.53
C HIS A 95 -11.69 -2.94 5.37
N MET A 96 -12.65 -2.46 4.58
CA MET A 96 -12.89 -1.04 4.33
C MET A 96 -14.36 -0.72 4.53
N GLU A 97 -14.65 0.55 4.76
CA GLU A 97 -16.02 1.03 4.82
C GLU A 97 -16.77 0.66 3.51
N GLY A 98 -18.06 0.34 3.64
CA GLY A 98 -18.88 -0.09 2.50
C GLY A 98 -18.72 -1.55 2.08
N MET A 99 -17.74 -2.31 2.59
CA MET A 99 -17.59 -3.73 2.27
C MET A 99 -18.55 -4.64 3.05
N GLU A 100 -18.71 -4.45 4.36
CA GLU A 100 -19.51 -5.35 5.17
C GLU A 100 -20.96 -5.40 4.64
N ARG A 101 -21.49 -6.61 4.45
CA ARG A 101 -22.81 -6.92 3.86
C ARG A 101 -22.97 -6.56 2.38
N ALA A 102 -21.92 -6.15 1.69
CA ALA A 102 -21.98 -6.00 0.24
C ALA A 102 -22.16 -7.36 -0.44
N GLU A 103 -22.95 -7.37 -1.51
CA GLU A 103 -22.96 -8.47 -2.48
C GLU A 103 -21.69 -8.37 -3.34
N ALA A 104 -21.00 -9.49 -3.48
CA ALA A 104 -19.74 -9.60 -4.20
C ALA A 104 -19.81 -10.73 -5.22
N THR A 105 -19.26 -10.49 -6.41
CA THR A 105 -19.04 -11.52 -7.44
C THR A 105 -17.61 -12.02 -7.35
N ILE A 106 -17.43 -13.34 -7.30
CA ILE A 106 -16.10 -13.96 -7.30
C ILE A 106 -15.49 -13.85 -8.70
N VAL A 107 -14.38 -13.12 -8.83
CA VAL A 107 -13.63 -12.98 -10.10
C VAL A 107 -12.32 -13.74 -10.13
N GLY A 108 -11.86 -14.24 -8.97
CA GLY A 108 -10.75 -15.18 -8.86
C GLY A 108 -10.80 -15.96 -7.55
N ALA A 109 -10.27 -17.19 -7.54
CA ALA A 109 -10.18 -18.05 -6.36
C ALA A 109 -8.86 -18.82 -6.38
N PHE A 110 -8.07 -18.68 -5.31
CA PHE A 110 -6.68 -19.15 -5.29
C PHE A 110 -6.32 -19.78 -3.94
N ASP A 111 -5.53 -20.84 -3.97
CA ASP A 111 -5.01 -21.49 -2.76
C ASP A 111 -3.61 -20.95 -2.45
N THR A 112 -3.46 -20.31 -1.29
CA THR A 112 -2.20 -19.71 -0.83
C THR A 112 -2.15 -19.62 0.70
N VAL A 113 -1.15 -18.91 1.24
CA VAL A 113 -1.11 -18.40 2.60
C VAL A 113 -1.41 -16.90 2.55
N ALA A 114 -2.48 -16.50 3.24
CA ALA A 114 -2.82 -15.10 3.46
C ALA A 114 -2.19 -14.63 4.77
N TYR A 115 -1.64 -13.42 4.75
CA TYR A 115 -0.98 -12.79 5.89
C TYR A 115 -1.71 -11.51 6.28
N GLU A 116 -1.90 -11.35 7.57
CA GLU A 116 -2.20 -10.07 8.19
C GLU A 116 -0.87 -9.38 8.47
N VAL A 117 -0.71 -8.12 8.08
CA VAL A 117 0.57 -7.42 8.17
C VAL A 117 0.45 -6.00 8.71
N SER A 118 1.51 -5.55 9.37
CA SER A 118 1.62 -4.16 9.83
C SER A 118 2.89 -3.51 9.28
N TYR A 119 2.77 -2.35 8.64
CA TYR A 119 3.87 -1.73 7.89
C TYR A 119 3.83 -0.20 7.94
N ASP A 120 5.00 0.41 7.77
CA ASP A 120 5.15 1.84 7.57
C ASP A 120 5.17 2.13 6.06
N PRO A 121 4.17 2.87 5.50
CA PRO A 121 4.10 3.13 4.08
C PRO A 121 5.32 3.89 3.54
N THR A 122 5.76 3.53 2.33
CA THR A 122 6.96 4.12 1.69
C THR A 122 6.79 5.60 1.32
N ASN A 123 5.56 6.09 1.24
CA ASN A 123 5.22 7.50 1.01
C ASN A 123 5.27 8.37 2.29
N GLY A 124 5.60 7.80 3.45
CA GLY A 124 5.67 8.51 4.72
C GLY A 124 4.32 8.77 5.39
N GLY A 125 3.27 8.05 4.96
CA GLY A 125 1.97 8.02 5.62
C GLY A 125 2.01 7.46 7.05
N PRO A 126 0.87 7.46 7.77
CA PRO A 126 0.77 6.80 9.06
C PRO A 126 1.03 5.30 8.90
N ARG A 127 1.49 4.66 9.98
CA ARG A 127 1.63 3.22 10.04
C ARG A 127 0.26 2.54 9.85
N GLU A 128 0.23 1.54 8.98
CA GLU A 128 -0.93 0.66 8.79
C GLU A 128 -0.75 -0.56 9.69
N GLU A 129 -1.72 -0.82 10.55
CA GLU A 129 -1.69 -1.93 11.50
C GLU A 129 -2.74 -2.97 11.08
N ASN A 130 -2.38 -4.25 11.20
CA ASN A 130 -3.29 -5.38 11.01
C ASN A 130 -3.98 -5.39 9.62
N HIS A 131 -3.28 -4.95 8.58
CA HIS A 131 -3.78 -4.90 7.21
C HIS A 131 -4.08 -6.30 6.69
N LYS A 132 -5.28 -6.47 6.11
CA LYS A 132 -5.78 -7.69 5.49
C LYS A 132 -6.08 -7.44 4.02
N TRP A 133 -5.59 -8.25 3.09
CA TRP A 133 -4.58 -9.31 3.23
C TRP A 133 -3.49 -9.07 2.20
N VAL A 134 -2.27 -9.52 2.50
CA VAL A 134 -1.27 -9.80 1.46
C VAL A 134 -1.07 -11.31 1.36
N ILE A 135 -0.78 -11.83 0.17
CA ILE A 135 -0.55 -13.27 -0.01
C ILE A 135 0.93 -13.60 -0.16
N HIS A 136 1.28 -14.89 -0.05
CA HIS A 136 2.68 -15.35 -0.07
C HIS A 136 3.43 -14.92 -1.33
N GLU A 137 2.76 -14.95 -2.47
CA GLU A 137 3.30 -14.58 -3.78
C GLU A 137 3.51 -13.07 -3.94
N GLU A 138 3.01 -12.25 -3.00
CA GLU A 138 3.18 -10.79 -2.99
C GLU A 138 4.26 -10.33 -1.99
N ILE A 139 5.09 -11.26 -1.52
CA ILE A 139 6.20 -10.99 -0.60
C ILE A 139 7.53 -11.27 -1.32
N ALA A 140 8.43 -10.29 -1.28
CA ALA A 140 9.73 -10.39 -1.94
C ALA A 140 10.55 -11.57 -1.41
N ASP A 141 11.21 -12.27 -2.33
CA ASP A 141 12.04 -13.45 -2.05
C ASP A 141 11.31 -14.57 -1.26
N ALA A 142 9.98 -14.63 -1.35
CA ALA A 142 9.19 -15.71 -0.77
C ALA A 142 9.66 -17.07 -1.31
N GLY A 143 9.93 -17.98 -0.37
CA GLY A 143 10.31 -19.36 -0.67
C GLY A 143 9.09 -20.27 -0.85
N GLU A 144 9.25 -21.54 -0.52
CA GLU A 144 8.12 -22.49 -0.43
C GLU A 144 7.56 -22.58 1.00
N GLU A 145 8.34 -22.11 1.99
CA GLU A 145 7.96 -22.17 3.40
C GLU A 145 7.24 -20.87 3.79
N PRO A 146 6.04 -20.97 4.40
CA PRO A 146 5.31 -19.79 4.87
C PRO A 146 6.09 -19.00 5.92
N PHE A 147 5.89 -17.69 5.95
CA PHE A 147 6.41 -16.83 7.02
C PHE A 147 5.63 -17.06 8.33
N GLU A 148 6.28 -16.82 9.47
CA GLU A 148 5.69 -16.94 10.80
C GLU A 148 5.36 -15.56 11.40
N PRO A 149 4.39 -15.47 12.32
CA PRO A 149 4.13 -14.24 13.06
C PRO A 149 5.39 -13.68 13.75
N GLY A 150 5.65 -12.39 13.52
CA GLY A 150 6.84 -11.67 13.97
C GLY A 150 7.98 -11.61 12.95
N ASP A 151 7.89 -12.31 11.82
CA ASP A 151 8.86 -12.14 10.72
C ASP A 151 8.75 -10.76 10.09
N GLU A 152 9.89 -10.21 9.69
CA GLU A 152 9.97 -8.98 8.89
C GLU A 152 10.17 -9.34 7.42
N VAL A 153 9.32 -8.80 6.55
CA VAL A 153 9.29 -9.07 5.11
C VAL A 153 9.24 -7.76 4.31
N THR A 154 9.52 -7.85 3.00
CA THR A 154 9.33 -6.72 2.07
C THR A 154 8.15 -7.03 1.17
N LEU A 155 7.18 -6.11 1.09
CA LEU A 155 5.98 -6.28 0.28
C LEU A 155 6.25 -5.96 -1.19
N GLU A 156 5.81 -6.83 -2.09
CA GLU A 156 5.67 -6.57 -3.53
C GLU A 156 4.22 -6.23 -3.92
N ALA A 157 3.26 -6.47 -3.02
CA ALA A 157 1.88 -6.00 -3.14
C ALA A 157 1.82 -4.47 -3.33
N ASN A 158 0.87 -4.03 -4.16
CA ASN A 158 0.63 -2.62 -4.47
C ASN A 158 -0.86 -2.25 -4.35
N HIS A 159 -1.59 -2.89 -3.42
CA HIS A 159 -3.05 -2.73 -3.27
C HIS A 159 -3.46 -1.28 -2.98
N MET A 160 -2.57 -0.51 -2.34
CA MET A 160 -2.70 0.91 -2.06
C MET A 160 -1.36 1.63 -2.21
N GLU A 161 -1.41 2.95 -2.46
CA GLU A 161 -0.21 3.77 -2.57
C GLU A 161 0.67 3.67 -1.30
N GLY A 162 1.96 3.39 -1.50
CA GLY A 162 2.94 3.29 -0.41
C GLY A 162 3.12 1.89 0.17
N MET A 163 2.36 0.88 -0.29
CA MET A 163 2.54 -0.51 0.13
C MET A 163 3.76 -1.17 -0.53
N GLU A 164 3.92 -1.02 -1.84
CA GLU A 164 5.01 -1.65 -2.59
C GLU A 164 6.38 -1.20 -2.04
N GLY A 165 7.23 -2.18 -1.74
CA GLY A 165 8.55 -1.99 -1.15
C GLY A 165 8.56 -1.66 0.34
N ALA A 166 7.41 -1.59 1.01
CA ALA A 166 7.35 -1.38 2.45
C ALA A 166 7.91 -2.58 3.21
N THR A 167 8.60 -2.31 4.31
CA THR A 167 8.97 -3.36 5.29
C THR A 167 7.77 -3.58 6.20
N ALA A 168 7.30 -4.83 6.25
CA ALA A 168 6.13 -5.23 7.01
C ALA A 168 6.49 -6.30 8.04
N THR A 169 5.76 -6.30 9.16
CA THR A 169 5.77 -7.40 10.13
C THR A 169 4.57 -8.30 9.86
N ILE A 170 4.79 -9.62 9.85
CA ILE A 170 3.70 -10.61 9.81
C ILE A 170 3.01 -10.65 11.18
N ASP A 171 1.72 -10.31 11.23
CA ASP A 171 0.92 -10.37 12.45
C ASP A 171 0.25 -11.73 12.62
N ASP A 172 -0.28 -12.28 11.53
CA ASP A 172 -0.87 -13.63 11.48
C ASP A 172 -0.68 -14.25 10.09
N ALA A 173 -0.72 -15.58 10.03
CA ALA A 173 -0.54 -16.35 8.81
C ALA A 173 -1.56 -17.49 8.73
N LYS A 174 -2.30 -17.56 7.60
CA LYS A 174 -3.36 -18.54 7.41
C LYS A 174 -3.29 -19.16 6.01
N SER A 175 -3.08 -20.47 5.95
CA SER A 175 -3.31 -21.23 4.71
C SER A 175 -4.82 -21.35 4.48
N THR A 176 -5.29 -20.79 3.37
CA THR A 176 -6.71 -20.69 3.03
C THR A 176 -6.88 -20.43 1.54
N THR A 177 -8.11 -20.62 1.04
CA THR A 177 -8.51 -20.04 -0.23
C THR A 177 -8.73 -18.53 -0.04
N VAL A 178 -8.13 -17.74 -0.92
CA VAL A 178 -8.36 -16.30 -1.07
C VAL A 178 -9.15 -16.04 -2.35
N TYR A 179 -9.94 -14.98 -2.33
CA TYR A 179 -10.79 -14.59 -3.45
C TYR A 179 -10.47 -13.16 -3.85
N MET A 180 -10.47 -12.94 -5.16
CA MET A 180 -10.56 -11.62 -5.76
C MET A 180 -12.02 -11.38 -6.10
N ILE A 181 -12.55 -10.22 -5.75
CA ILE A 181 -13.98 -9.93 -5.86
C ILE A 181 -14.28 -8.61 -6.55
N ASP A 182 -15.40 -8.56 -7.27
CA ASP A 182 -16.08 -7.32 -7.62
C ASP A 182 -17.20 -7.10 -6.62
N TYR A 183 -17.39 -5.89 -6.08
CA TYR A 183 -18.50 -5.62 -5.16
C TYR A 183 -19.06 -4.21 -5.30
N GLN A 184 -20.35 -4.06 -4.98
CA GLN A 184 -21.00 -2.76 -4.87
C GLN A 184 -20.93 -2.30 -3.40
N PRO A 185 -20.24 -1.19 -3.08
CA PRO A 185 -20.19 -0.70 -1.70
C PRO A 185 -21.58 -0.40 -1.14
N THR A 186 -21.82 -0.79 0.11
CA THR A 186 -23.10 -0.56 0.81
C THR A 186 -23.35 0.90 1.14
N THR A 187 -22.29 1.71 1.17
CA THR A 187 -22.33 3.18 1.25
C THR A 187 -22.78 3.84 -0.06
N GLY A 188 -22.96 3.07 -1.14
CA GLY A 188 -23.17 3.59 -2.49
C GLY A 188 -21.84 3.94 -3.18
N GLY A 189 -21.93 4.51 -4.38
CA GLY A 189 -20.77 4.82 -5.22
C GLY A 189 -20.62 3.88 -6.42
N GLU A 190 -19.48 3.95 -7.08
CA GLU A 190 -19.14 3.07 -8.20
C GLU A 190 -18.83 1.65 -7.70
N GLU A 191 -18.99 0.67 -8.57
CA GLU A 191 -18.62 -0.71 -8.30
C GLU A 191 -17.10 -0.83 -8.18
N VAL A 192 -16.62 -1.45 -7.11
CA VAL A 192 -15.19 -1.73 -6.90
C VAL A 192 -14.85 -3.02 -7.64
N LYS A 193 -13.83 -2.96 -8.49
CA LYS A 193 -13.40 -4.07 -9.34
C LYS A 193 -12.11 -4.71 -8.84
N ASN A 194 -12.02 -6.03 -8.98
CA ASN A 194 -10.83 -6.82 -8.72
C ASN A 194 -10.23 -6.59 -7.32
N HIS A 195 -11.07 -6.39 -6.30
CA HIS A 195 -10.62 -6.15 -4.94
C HIS A 195 -9.87 -7.39 -4.41
N LYS A 196 -8.66 -7.14 -3.90
CA LYS A 196 -7.73 -8.09 -3.29
C LYS A 196 -7.59 -7.76 -1.80
N TRP A 197 -7.69 -8.72 -0.88
CA TRP A 197 -8.23 -10.07 -1.03
C TRP A 197 -9.27 -10.26 0.06
N VAL A 198 -10.18 -11.22 -0.12
CA VAL A 198 -11.00 -11.73 0.98
C VAL A 198 -10.80 -13.23 1.12
N THR A 199 -10.95 -13.75 2.33
CA THR A 199 -10.80 -15.18 2.62
C THR A 199 -12.14 -15.89 2.67
N ASP A 200 -12.11 -17.23 2.58
CA ASP A 200 -13.29 -18.09 2.69
C ASP A 200 -14.19 -17.81 3.91
N SER A 201 -13.56 -17.48 5.05
CA SER A 201 -14.28 -17.19 6.30
C SER A 201 -14.93 -15.81 6.35
N GLU A 202 -14.56 -14.92 5.42
CA GLU A 202 -15.09 -13.55 5.35
C GLU A 202 -16.24 -13.44 4.36
N LEU A 203 -16.61 -14.55 3.71
CA LEU A 203 -17.73 -14.66 2.78
C LEU A 203 -18.79 -15.62 3.33
N SER A 204 -20.06 -15.31 3.05
CA SER A 204 -21.17 -16.25 3.24
C SER A 204 -21.95 -16.42 1.95
N ALA A 205 -22.41 -17.65 1.70
CA ALA A 205 -23.39 -17.91 0.66
C ALA A 205 -24.66 -17.06 0.89
N GLU A 206 -25.25 -16.60 -0.21
CA GLU A 206 -26.55 -15.93 -0.21
C GLU A 206 -27.72 -16.87 0.15
#